data_AF-A0A848UYN9-F1
#
_entry.id   AF-A0A848UYN9-F1
#
_cell.length_a   1.000
_cell.length_b   1.000
_cell.length_c   1.000
_cell.angle_alpha   90.00
_cell.angle_beta   90.00
_cell.angle_gamma   90.00
#
_symmetry.space_group_name_H-M   'P 1'
#
loop_
_entity.id
_entity.type
_entity.pdbx_description
1 polymer ?
#
loop_
_entity_poly.entity_id
_entity_poly.type
_entity_poly.pdbx_seq_one_letter_code
_entity_poly.pdbx_strand_id
1 'polypeptide(L)' 'VVVMDPAELTHNNHQVLKPDTPMTVSNLKVHILANGDHFTLDDKVVDVLPIEQSFV' A
#
# COMPACT_ATOMS: atom_id res chain seq x y z
N VAL A 1 -9.50 0.75 3.20
CA VAL A 1 -8.14 0.76 3.80
C VAL A 1 -7.14 1.15 2.72
N VAL A 2 -6.06 1.87 3.07
CA VAL A 2 -4.97 2.18 2.13
C VAL A 2 -3.70 1.53 2.63
N VAL A 3 -3.13 0.62 1.82
CA VAL A 3 -1.84 -0.03 2.11
C VAL A 3 -0.78 0.58 1.21
N MET A 4 0.26 1.15 1.80
CA MET A 4 1.44 1.65 1.10
C MET A 4 2.52 0.57 1.15
N ASP A 5 2.83 -0.05 0.01
CA ASP A 5 3.83 -1.12 -0.10
C ASP A 5 5.16 -0.56 -0.63
N PRO A 6 6.20 -0.42 0.23
CA PRO A 6 7.49 0.12 -0.16
C PRO A 6 8.45 -0.92 -0.75
N ALA A 7 8.02 -2.17 -0.99
CA ALA A 7 8.94 -3.25 -1.33
C ALA A 7 9.69 -3.07 -2.67
N GLU A 8 9.13 -2.28 -3.58
CA GLU A 8 9.72 -2.00 -4.89
C GLU A 8 10.22 -0.55 -5.01
N LEU A 9 10.39 0.17 -3.89
CA LEU A 9 10.88 1.55 -3.93
C LEU A 9 12.23 1.64 -4.64
N THR A 10 12.33 2.55 -5.61
CA THR A 10 13.59 2.85 -6.29
C THR A 10 14.31 4.04 -5.66
N HIS A 11 13.60 4.86 -4.89
CA HIS A 11 14.14 6.04 -4.24
C HIS A 11 13.34 6.43 -2.98
N ASN A 12 14.04 6.69 -1.88
CA ASN A 12 13.56 7.48 -0.75
C ASN A 12 14.74 8.25 -0.13
N ASN A 13 14.52 9.51 0.25
CA ASN A 13 15.57 10.35 0.86
C ASN A 13 15.50 10.40 2.39
N HIS A 14 14.70 9.54 3.04
CA HIS A 14 14.44 9.66 4.47
C HIS A 14 15.73 9.78 5.30
N GLN A 15 16.73 8.94 5.03
CA GLN A 15 17.94 8.85 5.84
C GLN A 15 18.80 10.13 5.86
N VAL A 16 18.71 10.97 4.82
CA VAL A 16 19.51 12.20 4.69
C VAL A 16 18.73 13.46 5.04
N LEU A 17 17.43 13.33 5.28
CA LEU A 17 16.55 14.45 5.57
C LEU A 17 16.54 14.73 7.06
N LYS A 18 16.58 16.02 7.42
CA LYS A 18 16.30 16.46 8.79
C LYS A 18 14.81 16.25 9.07
N PRO A 19 14.41 16.10 10.35
CA PRO A 19 13.00 16.15 10.73
C PRO A 19 12.29 17.36 10.09
N ASP A 20 11.01 17.17 9.75
CA ASP A 20 10.15 18.17 9.09
C ASP A 20 10.55 18.58 7.66
N THR A 21 11.58 17.94 7.08
CA THR A 21 11.92 18.15 5.67
C THR A 21 11.04 17.27 4.77
N PRO A 22 10.34 17.84 3.76
CA PRO A 22 9.58 17.03 2.80
C PRO A 22 10.43 15.95 2.14
N MET A 23 9.85 14.77 1.97
CA MET A 23 10.51 13.61 1.36
C MET A 23 9.93 13.30 -0.02
N THR A 24 10.80 12.89 -0.94
CA THR A 24 10.43 12.27 -2.21
C THR A 24 10.49 10.75 -2.09
N VAL A 25 9.49 10.07 -2.62
CA VAL A 25 9.40 8.62 -2.71
C VAL A 25 9.07 8.26 -4.16
N SER A 26 9.76 7.28 -4.74
CA SER A 26 9.53 6.87 -6.13
C SER A 26 9.31 5.36 -6.23
N ASN A 27 8.41 4.98 -7.14
CA ASN A 27 7.96 3.59 -7.34
C ASN A 27 7.25 2.98 -6.12
N LEU A 28 6.47 3.79 -5.38
CA LEU A 28 5.61 3.29 -4.31
C LEU A 28 4.36 2.62 -4.91
N LYS A 29 4.08 1.38 -4.50
CA LYS A 29 2.84 0.69 -4.84
C LYS A 29 1.80 0.98 -3.76
N VAL A 30 0.58 1.31 -4.16
CA VAL A 30 -0.52 1.62 -3.25
C VAL A 30 -1.70 0.71 -3.56
N HIS A 31 -2.18 -0.01 -2.55
CA HIS A 31 -3.38 -0.83 -2.63
C HIS A 31 -4.52 -0.11 -1.89
N ILE A 32 -5.63 0.13 -2.59
CA ILE A 32 -6.82 0.75 -2.03
C ILE A 32 -7.89 -0.33 -1.93
N LEU A 33 -8.31 -0.64 -0.71
CA LEU A 33 -9.22 -1.73 -0.38
C LEU A 33 -10.58 -1.17 0.04
N ALA A 34 -11.65 -1.67 -0.57
CA ALA A 34 -13.03 -1.43 -0.14
C ALA A 34 -13.41 -2.36 1.04
N ASN A 35 -14.64 -2.23 1.55
CA ASN A 35 -15.15 -3.17 2.54
C ASN A 35 -15.29 -4.56 1.88
N GLY A 36 -14.75 -5.59 2.55
CA GLY A 36 -14.72 -6.97 2.05
C GLY A 36 -13.51 -7.33 1.20
N ASP A 37 -12.72 -6.35 0.74
CA ASP A 37 -11.45 -6.63 0.07
C ASP A 37 -10.39 -7.07 1.07
N HIS A 38 -9.60 -8.06 0.69
CA HIS A 38 -8.51 -8.60 1.50
C HIS A 38 -7.17 -8.32 0.85
N PHE A 39 -6.15 -8.11 1.68
CA PHE A 39 -4.77 -8.00 1.25
C PHE A 39 -3.90 -8.94 2.09
N THR A 40 -3.29 -9.91 1.42
CA THR A 40 -2.38 -10.87 2.06
C THR A 40 -0.98 -10.27 2.11
N LEU A 41 -0.48 -9.95 3.30
CA LEU A 41 0.79 -9.23 3.49
C LEU A 41 2.01 -10.01 2.97
N ASP A 42 2.06 -11.32 3.22
CA ASP A 42 3.21 -12.16 2.88
C ASP A 42 3.38 -12.28 1.35
N ASP A 43 2.27 -12.50 0.64
CA ASP A 43 2.25 -12.71 -0.81
C ASP A 43 2.00 -11.43 -1.62
N LYS A 44 1.57 -10.34 -0.95
CA LYS A 44 1.17 -9.05 -1.53
C LYS A 44 0.06 -9.17 -2.59
N VAL A 45 -0.88 -10.08 -2.34
CA VAL A 45 -2.02 -10.35 -3.21
C VAL A 45 -3.25 -9.60 -2.69
N VAL A 46 -4.03 -9.03 -3.63
CA VAL A 46 -5.34 -8.42 -3.34
C VAL A 46 -6.42 -9.40 -3.79
N ASP A 47 -7.31 -9.75 -2.87
CA ASP A 47 -8.52 -10.52 -3.16
C ASP A 47 -9.73 -9.61 -3.03
N VAL A 48 -10.47 -9.46 -4.13
CA VAL A 48 -11.62 -8.53 -4.21
C VAL A 48 -12.90 -9.26 -3.87
N LEU A 49 -13.78 -8.65 -3.07
CA LEU A 49 -15.08 -9.24 -2.75
C LEU A 49 -15.95 -9.33 -4.03
N PRO A 50 -16.45 -10.52 -4.41
CA PRO A 50 -17.38 -10.65 -5.53
C PRO A 50 -18.72 -9.97 -5.26
N ILE A 51 -19.34 -9.43 -6.32
CA ILE A 51 -20.61 -8.68 -6.25
C ILE A 51 -21.75 -9.50 -5.62
N GLU A 52 -21.74 -10.82 -5.80
CA GLU A 52 -22.82 -11.71 -5.34
C GLU A 52 -22.70 -12.13 -3.87
N GLN A 53 -21.62 -11.75 -3.18
CA GLN A 53 -21.37 -12.14 -1.81
C GLN A 53 -21.89 -11.09 -0.82
N SER A 54 -22.43 -11.53 0.32
CA SER A 54 -22.83 -10.61 1.39
C SER A 54 -21.60 -9.92 1.98
N PHE A 55 -21.72 -8.62 2.26
CA PHE A 55 -20.73 -7.88 3.02
C PHE A 55 -20.59 -8.46 4.44
N VAL A 56 -19.37 -8.44 4.98
CA VAL A 56 -19.04 -8.89 6.34
C VAL A 56 -18.82 -7.68 7.24
#